data_AF-A0A453T8U1-F1
#
_entry.id   AF-A0A453T8U1-F1
#
_cell.length_a   1.000
_cell.length_b   1.000
_cell.length_c   1.000
_cell.angle_alpha   90.00
_cell.angle_beta   90.00
_cell.angle_gamma   90.00
#
_symmetry.space_group_name_H-M   'P 1'
#
loop_
_entity.id
_entity.type
_entity.pdbx_description
1 polymer ?
#
loop_
_entity_poly.entity_id
_entity_poly.type
_entity_poly.pdbx_seq_one_letter_code
_entity_poly.pdbx_strand_id
1 'polypeptide(L)' 'VARLRLLGDYVHATCIAFVEFVQAEGAILALNCSGMLLGSLPVRVSPSKTPVRPRSPCAMSH' A
#
# COMPACT_ATOMS: atom_id res chain seq x y z
N VAL A 1 0.88 6.39 -9.65
CA VAL A 1 0.86 5.18 -8.79
C VAL A 1 1.09 3.98 -9.68
N ALA A 2 1.99 3.07 -9.31
CA ALA A 2 2.37 1.89 -10.10
C ALA A 2 1.55 0.65 -9.73
N ARG A 3 1.25 0.47 -8.44
CA ARG A 3 0.56 -0.71 -7.92
C ARG A 3 -0.25 -0.36 -6.68
N LEU A 4 -1.41 -0.99 -6.55
CA LEU A 4 -2.24 -0.94 -5.36
C LEU A 4 -2.52 -2.37 -4.90
N ARG A 5 -2.40 -2.64 -3.60
CA ARG A 5 -2.82 -3.90 -3.00
C ARG A 5 -3.60 -3.62 -1.74
N LEU A 6 -4.89 -3.93 -1.75
CA LEU A 6 -5.72 -3.87 -0.57
C LEU A 6 -5.66 -5.23 0.14
N LEU A 7 -5.33 -5.20 1.42
CA LEU A 7 -5.48 -6.32 2.34
C LEU A 7 -6.62 -5.94 3.29
N GLY A 8 -7.77 -6.55 3.06
CA GLY A 8 -8.95 -6.40 3.90
C GLY A 8 -9.97 -7.45 3.49
N ASP A 9 -10.62 -8.04 4.48
CA ASP A 9 -11.76 -8.92 4.32
C ASP A 9 -12.93 -8.35 5.13
N TYR A 10 -14.15 -8.80 4.84
CA TYR A 10 -15.34 -8.36 5.59
C TYR A 10 -15.32 -8.80 7.07
N VAL A 11 -14.34 -9.62 7.47
CA VAL A 11 -14.22 -10.21 8.80
C VAL A 11 -13.32 -9.38 9.72
N HIS A 12 -12.27 -8.74 9.21
CA HIS A 12 -11.38 -7.90 10.01
C HIS A 12 -11.57 -6.41 9.68
N ALA A 13 -11.97 -5.61 10.67
CA ALA A 13 -12.17 -4.16 10.53
C ALA A 13 -10.88 -3.38 10.17
N THR A 14 -9.72 -4.03 10.19
CA THR A 14 -8.43 -3.47 9.77
C THR A 14 -8.23 -3.65 8.27
N CYS A 15 -8.65 -2.66 7.48
CA CYS A 15 -8.28 -2.54 6.06
C CYS A 15 -6.91 -1.88 5.93
N ILE A 16 -5.92 -2.60 5.41
CA ILE A 16 -4.58 -2.07 5.12
C ILE A 16 -4.41 -2.01 3.60
N ALA A 17 -3.98 -0.87 3.07
CA ALA A 17 -3.65 -0.74 1.65
C ALA A 17 -2.14 -0.50 1.48
N PHE A 18 -1.53 -1.17 0.51
CA PHE A 18 -0.19 -0.90 0.03
C PHE A 18 -0.27 -0.16 -1.30
N VAL A 19 0.44 0.96 -1.39
CA VAL A 19 0.51 1.79 -2.59
C VAL A 19 1.97 1.91 -3.01
N GLU A 20 2.27 1.52 -4.24
CA GLU A 20 3.59 1.65 -4.84
C GLU A 20 3.59 2.87 -5.76
N PHE A 21 4.52 3.80 -5.53
CA PHE A 21 4.69 5.00 -6.36
C PHE A 21 5.83 4.78 -7.35
N VAL A 22 5.68 5.34 -8.55
CA VAL A 22 6.74 5.33 -9.58
C VAL A 22 7.89 6.26 -9.18
N GLN A 23 7.57 7.35 -8.47
CA GLN A 23 8.49 8.41 -8.07
C GLN A 23 8.46 8.57 -6.55
N ALA A 24 9.63 8.84 -5.96
CA ALA A 24 9.78 9.06 -4.52
C ALA A 24 8.97 10.27 -4.03
N GLU A 25 8.93 11.36 -4.82
CA GLU A 25 8.15 12.58 -4.52
C GLU A 25 6.67 12.26 -4.25
N GLY A 26 6.07 11.38 -5.06
CA GLY A 26 4.69 10.96 -4.87
C GLY A 26 4.47 10.19 -3.56
N ALA A 27 5.46 9.38 -3.15
CA ALA A 27 5.40 8.68 -1.87
C ALA A 27 5.54 9.65 -0.69
N ILE A 28 6.41 10.66 -0.80
CA ILE A 28 6.61 11.68 0.25
C ILE A 28 5.33 12.50 0.45
N LEU A 29 4.71 12.98 -0.63
CA LEU A 29 3.45 13.71 -0.56
C LEU A 29 2.33 12.87 0.08
N ALA A 30 2.30 11.57 -0.22
CA ALA A 30 1.32 10.65 0.36
C ALA A 30 1.52 10.45 1.87
N LEU A 31 2.74 10.54 2.40
CA LEU A 31 2.99 10.48 3.85
C LEU A 31 2.34 11.67 4.58
N ASN A 32 2.22 12.83 3.92
CA ASN A 32 1.54 13.99 4.47
C ASN A 32 0.02 13.80 4.60
N CYS A 33 -0.55 12.77 3.97
CA CYS A 33 -1.96 12.40 4.15
C CYS A 33 -2.21 11.57 5.43
N SER A 34 -1.17 11.26 6.22
CA SER A 34 -1.35 10.61 7.51
C SER A 34 -2.19 11.48 8.45
N GLY A 35 -3.25 10.92 9.02
CA GLY A 35 -4.24 11.61 9.84
C GLY A 35 -5.43 12.20 9.06
N MET A 36 -5.43 12.11 7.73
CA MET A 36 -6.57 12.52 6.91
C MET A 36 -7.79 11.63 7.21
N LEU A 37 -8.97 12.23 7.31
CA LEU A 37 -10.20 11.48 7.58
C LEU A 37 -10.67 10.73 6.33
N LEU A 38 -10.87 9.41 6.47
CA LEU A 38 -11.52 8.57 5.48
C LEU A 38 -12.87 8.11 6.05
N GLY A 39 -13.95 8.79 5.66
CA GLY A 39 -15.22 8.69 6.36
C GLY A 39 -15.12 9.36 7.73
N SER A 40 -15.29 8.57 8.80
CA SER A 40 -15.19 9.04 10.19
C SER A 40 -13.89 8.61 10.90
N LEU A 41 -13.00 7.87 10.23
CA LEU A 41 -11.77 7.35 10.83
C LEU A 41 -10.53 7.98 10.18
N PRO A 42 -9.52 8.41 10.97
CA PRO A 42 -8.27 8.91 10.42
C PRO A 42 -7.47 7.77 9.79
N VAL A 43 -6.92 8.00 8.59
CA VAL A 43 -6.01 7.06 7.94
C VAL A 43 -4.60 7.20 8.51
N ARG A 44 -3.92 6.07 8.74
CA ARG A 44 -2.50 6.06 9.11
C ARG A 44 -1.67 5.69 7.89
N VAL A 45 -0.84 6.62 7.43
CA VAL A 45 0.11 6.36 6.35
C VAL A 45 1.50 6.19 6.97
N SER A 46 2.18 5.09 6.62
CA SER A 46 3.55 4.83 7.07
C SER A 46 4.37 4.19 5.96
N PRO A 47 5.69 4.45 5.88
CA PRO A 47 6.55 3.79 4.91
C PRO A 47 6.53 2.26 5.09
N SER A 48 6.37 1.52 3.99
CA SER A 48 6.48 0.06 4.02
C SER A 48 7.94 -0.37 4.07
N LYS A 49 8.33 -1.14 5.10
CA LYS A 49 9.71 -1.67 5.26
C LYS A 49 10.01 -2.90 4.40
N THR A 50 8.99 -3.57 3.89
CA THR A 50 9.15 -4.73 3.00
C THR A 50 8.90 -4.31 1.56
N PRO A 51 9.79 -4.64 0.60
CA PRO A 51 9.44 -4.54 -0.80
C PRO A 51 8.18 -5.38 -1.00
N VAL A 52 7.16 -4.82 -1.65
CA VAL A 52 5.96 -5.58 -2.04
C VAL A 52 6.45 -6.60 -3.06
N ARG A 53 6.85 -7.77 -2.55
CA ARG A 53 7.57 -8.79 -3.31
C ARG A 53 6.79 -9.02 -4.60
N PRO A 54 7.37 -8.76 -5.79
CA PRO A 54 6.78 -9.22 -7.02
C PRO A 54 6.59 -10.72 -6.83
N ARG A 55 5.39 -11.25 -7.11
CA ARG A 55 5.29 -12.67 -7.42
C ARG A 55 6.14 -12.82 -8.67
N SER A 56 7.40 -13.21 -8.53
CA SER A 56 8.17 -13.70 -9.66
C SER A 56 7.29 -14.78 -10.29
N PRO A 57 6.96 -14.70 -11.59
CA PRO A 57 6.58 -15.89 -12.29
C PRO A 57 7.77 -16.84 -12.07
N CYS A 58 7.52 -17.99 -11.45
CA CYS A 58 8.48 -19.06 -11.53
C CYS A 58 8.59 -19.34 -13.04
N ALA A 59 9.64 -18.85 -13.69
CA ALA A 59 9.93 -19.27 -15.04
C ALA A 59 10.24 -20.76 -14.91
N MET A 60 9.28 -21.60 -15.28
CA MET A 60 9.49 -23.02 -15.44
C MET A 60 10.51 -23.16 -16.56
N SER A 61 11.77 -23.28 -16.17
CA SER A 61 12.82 -23.82 -17.02
C SER A 61 12.63 -25.33 -17.07
N HIS A 62 11.88 -25.82 -18.06
CA HIS A 62 12.23 -26.98 -18.90
C HIS A 62 11.19 -27.18 -20.01
#